data_AF-A0A821H979-F1
#
_entry.id   AF-A0A821H979-F1
#
_cell.length_a   1.000
_cell.length_b   1.000
_cell.length_c   1.000
_cell.angle_alpha   90.00
_cell.angle_beta   90.00
_cell.angle_gamma   90.00
#
_symmetry.space_group_name_H-M   'P 1'
#
loop_
_entity.id
_entity.type
_entity.pdbx_description
1 polymer ?
#
loop_
_entity_poly.entity_id
_entity_poly.type
_entity_poly.pdbx_seq_one_letter_code
_entity_poly.pdbx_strand_id
1 'polypeptide(L)' 'CDCLLLKVNQIGSVTEAISACTMARGAGWGVMVSHRSGETEDTFIADLVVGLGTGQV' A
#
# COMPACT_ATOMS: atom_id res chain seq x y z
N CYS A 1 8.48 12.23 8.04
CA CYS A 1 7.17 11.85 7.46
C CYS A 1 6.42 11.01 8.48
N ASP A 2 5.11 10.96 8.33
CA ASP A 2 4.14 10.30 9.22
C ASP A 2 3.19 9.37 8.44
N CYS A 3 3.39 9.23 7.13
CA CYS A 3 2.60 8.36 6.26
C CYS A 3 3.47 7.76 5.14
N LEU A 4 3.20 6.49 4.80
CA LEU A 4 3.79 5.77 3.67
C LEU A 4 2.83 5.76 2.48
N LEU A 5 3.29 6.21 1.32
CA LEU A 5 2.60 5.99 0.05
C LEU A 5 3.00 4.62 -0.54
N LEU A 6 2.16 3.61 -0.40
CA LEU A 6 2.47 2.21 -0.71
C LEU A 6 2.10 1.88 -2.17
N LYS A 7 3.13 1.71 -3.02
CA LYS A 7 2.99 1.28 -4.42
C LYS A 7 3.61 -0.10 -4.59
N VAL A 8 2.79 -1.11 -4.87
CA VAL A 8 3.22 -2.52 -4.95
C VAL A 8 4.35 -2.72 -5.96
N ASN A 9 4.26 -2.07 -7.12
CA ASN A 9 5.28 -2.18 -8.16
C ASN A 9 6.58 -1.39 -7.90
N GLN A 10 6.66 -0.60 -6.82
CA GLN A 10 7.94 0.01 -6.41
C GLN A 10 8.83 -1.00 -5.67
N ILE A 11 8.25 -1.97 -4.96
CA ILE A 11 8.99 -3.04 -4.27
C ILE A 11 9.00 -4.34 -5.07
N GLY A 12 7.94 -4.60 -5.85
CA GLY A 12 7.93 -5.67 -6.85
C GLY A 12 7.24 -6.97 -6.43
N SER A 13 6.84 -7.10 -5.15
CA SER A 13 6.03 -8.24 -4.70
C SER A 13 4.96 -7.86 -3.68
N VAL A 14 3.87 -8.64 -3.64
CA VAL A 14 2.77 -8.45 -2.70
C VAL A 14 3.25 -8.66 -1.25
N THR A 15 4.02 -9.72 -1.00
CA THR A 15 4.54 -10.03 0.34
C THR A 15 5.41 -8.91 0.90
N GLU A 16 6.28 -8.31 0.08
CA GLU A 16 7.11 -7.20 0.52
C GLU A 16 6.30 -5.91 0.72
N ALA A 17 5.26 -5.67 -0.09
CA ALA A 17 4.35 -4.55 0.12
C ALA A 17 3.59 -4.65 1.45
N ILE A 18 3.12 -5.85 1.81
CA ILE A 18 2.48 -6.13 3.12
C ILE A 18 3.49 -5.93 4.26
N SER A 19 4.73 -6.38 4.07
CA SER A 19 5.80 -6.20 5.05
C SER A 19 6.13 -4.73 5.28
N ALA A 20 6.19 -3.92 4.20
CA ALA A 20 6.39 -2.47 4.27
C ALA A 20 5.22 -1.76 4.99
N CYS A 21 3.98 -2.14 4.70
CA CYS A 21 2.81 -1.64 5.40
C CYS A 21 2.88 -1.94 6.91
N THR A 22 3.21 -3.18 7.27
CA THR A 22 3.32 -3.62 8.68
C THR A 22 4.42 -2.86 9.42
N MET A 23 5.56 -2.64 8.76
CA MET A 23 6.67 -1.86 9.30
C MET A 23 6.27 -0.40 9.54
N ALA A 24 5.60 0.24 8.57
CA ALA A 24 5.13 1.62 8.71
C ALA A 24 4.12 1.76 9.85
N ARG A 25 3.14 0.84 9.95
CA ARG A 25 2.18 0.82 11.06
C ARG A 25 2.86 0.57 12.41
N GLY A 26 3.85 -0.30 12.47
CA GLY A 26 4.66 -0.55 13.68
C GLY A 26 5.44 0.68 14.13
N ALA A 27 5.81 1.56 13.21
CA ALA A 27 6.42 2.86 13.47
C ALA A 27 5.41 3.99 13.76
N GLY A 28 4.11 3.68 13.81
CA GLY A 28 3.04 4.65 14.04
C GLY A 28 2.70 5.52 12.83
N TRP A 29 3.15 5.16 11.63
CA TRP A 29 2.85 5.90 10.41
C TRP A 29 1.50 5.44 9.82
N GLY A 30 0.79 6.38 9.20
CA GLY A 30 -0.28 6.07 8.27
C GLY A 30 0.22 5.33 7.04
N VAL A 31 -0.69 4.68 6.33
CA VAL A 31 -0.37 4.04 5.03
C VAL A 31 -1.47 4.41 4.05
N MET A 32 -1.09 4.92 2.89
CA MET A 32 -1.99 5.16 1.77
C MET A 32 -1.60 4.21 0.64
N VAL A 33 -2.46 3.25 0.34
CA VAL A 33 -2.25 2.35 -0.80
C VAL A 33 -2.43 3.19 -2.07
N SER A 34 -1.51 3.12 -3.03
CA SER A 34 -1.50 4.05 -4.16
C SER A 34 -1.36 3.35 -5.49
N HIS A 35 -2.14 3.86 -6.44
CA HIS A 35 -1.98 3.60 -7.86
C HIS A 35 -0.69 4.25 -8.43
N ARG A 36 -0.39 3.97 -9.70
CA ARG A 36 0.55 4.70 -10.54
C ARG A 36 -0.20 5.60 -11.52
N SER A 37 0.50 6.53 -12.16
CA SER A 37 -0.11 7.41 -13.16
C SER A 37 -0.54 6.66 -14.42
N GLY A 38 0.10 5.52 -14.72
CA GLY A 38 -0.33 4.57 -15.75
C GLY A 38 -0.90 3.34 -15.08
N GLU A 39 -2.21 3.24 -15.08
CA GLU A 39 -2.97 2.10 -14.54
C GLU A 39 -3.50 1.19 -15.64
N THR A 40 -3.94 0.00 -15.23
CA THR A 40 -4.74 -0.91 -16.05
C THR A 40 -6.17 -0.96 -15.51
N GLU A 41 -7.01 -1.83 -16.08
CA GLU A 41 -8.34 -2.16 -15.55
C GLU A 41 -8.31 -3.00 -14.25
N ASP A 42 -7.12 -3.41 -13.82
CA ASP A 42 -6.93 -4.20 -12.61
C ASP A 42 -7.29 -3.38 -11.35
N THR A 43 -8.10 -3.95 -10.48
CA THR A 43 -8.59 -3.29 -9.26
C THR A 43 -7.88 -3.77 -7.99
N PHE A 44 -6.73 -4.42 -8.11
CA PHE A 44 -6.05 -5.10 -6.99
C PHE A 44 -5.85 -4.22 -5.75
N ILE A 45 -5.56 -2.93 -5.94
CA ILE A 45 -5.32 -2.02 -4.83
C ILE A 45 -6.57 -1.76 -3.98
N ALA A 46 -7.78 -1.97 -4.51
CA ALA A 46 -9.04 -1.85 -3.78
C ALA A 46 -9.22 -3.00 -2.77
N ASP A 47 -8.89 -4.23 -3.17
CA ASP A 47 -8.87 -5.36 -2.23
C ASP A 47 -7.71 -5.21 -1.23
N LEU A 48 -6.56 -4.72 -1.69
CA LEU A 48 -5.38 -4.54 -0.83
C LEU A 48 -5.61 -3.51 0.29
N VAL A 49 -6.22 -2.36 0.00
CA VAL A 49 -6.49 -1.32 1.02
C VAL A 49 -7.43 -1.84 2.12
N VAL A 50 -8.45 -2.62 1.74
CA VAL A 50 -9.39 -3.23 2.69
C VAL A 50 -8.71 -4.36 3.47
N GLY A 51 -7.97 -5.23 2.79
CA GLY A 51 -7.25 -6.35 3.42
C GLY A 51 -6.18 -5.89 4.41
N LEU A 52 -5.50 -4.78 4.12
CA LEU A 52 -4.53 -4.17 5.02
C LEU A 52 -5.15 -3.25 6.07
N GLY A 53 -6.43 -2.86 5.91
CA GLY A 53 -7.15 -1.96 6.81
C GLY A 53 -6.46 -0.60 6.96
N THR A 54 -5.91 -0.05 5.87
CA THR A 54 -5.13 1.20 5.93
C THR A 54 -6.00 2.45 5.95
N GLY A 55 -7.25 2.36 5.48
CA GLY A 55 -8.26 3.43 5.56
C GLY A 55 -8.03 4.60 4.61
N GLN A 56 -6.98 4.57 3.78
CA GLN A 56 -6.66 5.59 2.78
C GLN A 56 -6.14 4.91 1.49
N VAL A 57 -6.67 5.37 0.35
CA VAL A 57 -6.33 4.92 -1.01
C VAL A 57 -6.18 6.12 -1.94
#